data_AF-A0A6A0JIZ8-F1
#
_entry.id   AF-A0A6A0JIZ8-F1
#
_cell.length_a   1.000
_cell.length_b   1.000
_cell.length_c   1.000
_cell.angle_alpha   90.00
_cell.angle_beta   90.00
_cell.angle_gamma   90.00
#
_symmetry.space_group_name_H-M   'P 1'
#
loop_
_entity.id
_entity.type
_entity.pdbx_description
1 polymer ?
#
loop_
_entity_poly.entity_id
_entity_poly.type
_entity_poly.pdbx_seq_one_letter_code
_entity_poly.pdbx_strand_id
1 'polypeptide(L)'
;FGTSFEALLPAFADDVLTGGVTTYSRILLAEGIGGICATLTIALLGTRVRPSYNVFVGVIGFGITLAALGLVSTVVMAMILLACLGGLRVVFGTMNTTMMQTLSEDQYRGRVMSLHQLTWGSTAIGSLMMGALAEGIGVSLTIGICGIIVVLFASSVAIWMFRNGYVNSRSVSVEE
;
A
#
# COMPACT_ATOMS: atom_id res chain seq x y z
N PHE A 1 3.47 0.38 8.39
CA PHE A 1 3.16 -1.06 8.45
C PHE A 1 2.98 -1.67 7.06
N GLY A 2 1.98 -1.27 6.27
CA GLY A 2 1.73 -1.89 4.96
C GLY A 2 2.89 -1.82 3.94
N THR A 3 3.73 -0.78 3.98
CA THR A 3 4.92 -0.63 3.12
C THR A 3 6.19 -1.26 3.70
N SER A 4 6.17 -1.66 4.96
CA SER A 4 7.38 -2.13 5.65
C SER A 4 7.84 -3.51 5.14
N PHE A 5 7.03 -4.23 4.34
CA PHE A 5 7.34 -5.60 3.87
C PHE A 5 8.48 -5.63 2.86
N GLU A 6 8.80 -4.48 2.27
CA GLU A 6 9.90 -4.32 1.32
C GLU A 6 11.25 -4.68 1.97
N ALA A 7 11.38 -4.47 3.29
CA ALA A 7 12.57 -4.90 4.04
C ALA A 7 12.75 -6.42 4.08
N LEU A 8 11.66 -7.19 3.87
CA LEU A 8 11.66 -8.65 3.86
C LEU A 8 11.73 -9.24 2.44
N LEU A 9 11.57 -8.44 1.38
CA LEU A 9 11.59 -8.94 -0.01
C LEU A 9 12.89 -9.67 -0.40
N PRO A 10 14.10 -9.21 0.00
CA PRO A 10 15.32 -9.95 -0.29
C PRO A 10 15.32 -11.34 0.37
N ALA A 11 14.95 -11.42 1.64
CA ALA A 11 14.84 -12.68 2.37
C ALA A 11 13.73 -13.57 1.78
N PHE A 12 12.61 -13.01 1.34
CA PHE A 12 11.55 -13.75 0.66
C PHE A 12 12.05 -14.38 -0.66
N ALA A 13 12.83 -13.65 -1.45
CA ALA A 13 13.38 -14.16 -2.70
C ALA A 13 14.40 -15.28 -2.52
N ASP A 14 15.16 -15.24 -1.42
CA ASP A 14 16.19 -16.24 -1.11
C ASP A 14 15.61 -17.43 -0.34
N ASP A 15 14.97 -17.19 0.80
CA ASP A 15 14.51 -18.23 1.73
C ASP A 15 13.22 -18.93 1.27
N VAL A 16 12.31 -18.21 0.61
CA VAL A 16 10.98 -18.74 0.23
C VAL A 16 10.95 -19.18 -1.24
N LEU A 17 11.47 -18.34 -2.14
CA LEU A 17 11.49 -18.63 -3.57
C LEU A 17 12.73 -19.40 -4.02
N THR A 18 13.73 -19.57 -3.15
CA THR A 18 14.98 -20.34 -3.41
C THR A 18 15.76 -19.88 -4.65
N GLY A 19 15.66 -18.59 -4.97
CA GLY A 19 16.08 -18.07 -6.27
C GLY A 19 17.09 -16.93 -6.23
N GLY A 20 17.54 -16.53 -5.03
CA GLY A 20 18.58 -15.53 -4.79
C GLY A 20 18.37 -14.17 -5.47
N VAL A 21 19.48 -13.49 -5.77
CA VAL A 21 19.51 -12.12 -6.32
C VAL A 21 18.79 -12.01 -7.66
N THR A 22 18.89 -13.02 -8.52
CA THR A 22 18.20 -13.04 -9.82
C THR A 22 16.68 -13.02 -9.64
N THR A 23 16.18 -13.78 -8.68
CA THR A 23 14.74 -13.82 -8.39
C THR A 23 14.27 -12.55 -7.71
N TYR A 24 15.04 -12.02 -6.76
CA TYR A 24 14.78 -10.71 -6.15
C TYR A 24 14.66 -9.60 -7.22
N SER A 25 15.58 -9.58 -8.18
CA SER A 25 15.55 -8.59 -9.27
C SER A 25 14.31 -8.75 -10.16
N ARG A 26 13.90 -9.99 -10.46
CA ARG A 26 12.69 -10.27 -11.27
C ARG A 26 11.41 -9.81 -10.58
N ILE A 27 11.27 -10.11 -9.29
CA ILE A 27 10.07 -9.70 -8.53
C ILE A 27 10.03 -8.18 -8.34
N LEU A 28 11.19 -7.52 -8.14
CA LEU A 28 11.29 -6.07 -8.04
C LEU A 28 10.94 -5.38 -9.38
N LEU A 29 11.39 -5.95 -10.51
CA LEU A 29 11.00 -5.47 -11.83
C LEU A 29 9.49 -5.61 -12.06
N ALA A 30 8.90 -6.75 -11.70
CA ALA A 30 7.46 -6.97 -11.83
C ALA A 30 6.65 -5.95 -11.01
N GLU A 31 7.09 -5.67 -9.79
CA GLU A 31 6.52 -4.62 -8.93
C GLU A 31 6.58 -3.24 -9.59
N GLY A 32 7.74 -2.88 -10.16
CA GLY A 32 7.94 -1.63 -10.89
C GLY A 32 7.04 -1.49 -12.12
N ILE A 33 6.88 -2.55 -12.91
CA ILE A 33 5.97 -2.59 -14.06
C ILE A 33 4.53 -2.30 -13.61
N GLY A 34 4.08 -2.94 -12.52
CA GLY A 34 2.77 -2.68 -11.93
C GLY A 34 2.57 -1.22 -11.53
N GLY A 35 3.59 -0.61 -10.92
CA GLY A 35 3.58 0.81 -10.56
C GLY A 35 3.52 1.75 -11.77
N ILE A 36 4.26 1.45 -12.84
CA ILE A 36 4.21 2.23 -14.09
C ILE A 36 2.83 2.14 -14.73
N CYS A 37 2.28 0.93 -14.86
CA CYS A 37 0.94 0.72 -15.39
C CYS A 37 -0.12 1.49 -14.58
N ALA A 38 -0.03 1.46 -13.25
CA ALA A 38 -0.92 2.23 -12.38
C ALA A 38 -0.76 3.73 -12.58
N THR A 39 0.47 4.25 -12.63
CA THR A 39 0.74 5.68 -12.86
C THR A 39 0.13 6.16 -14.18
N LEU A 40 0.33 5.39 -15.25
CA LEU A 40 -0.22 5.68 -16.57
C LEU A 40 -1.76 5.67 -16.53
N THR A 41 -2.33 4.69 -15.84
CA THR A 41 -3.79 4.56 -15.66
C THR A 41 -4.37 5.78 -14.93
N ILE A 42 -3.73 6.23 -13.85
CA ILE A 42 -4.13 7.44 -13.12
C ILE A 42 -4.03 8.69 -14.01
N ALA A 43 -2.93 8.83 -14.75
CA ALA A 43 -2.72 9.96 -15.65
C ALA A 43 -3.79 10.04 -16.75
N LEU A 44 -4.25 8.88 -17.25
CA LEU A 44 -5.30 8.79 -18.27
C LEU A 44 -6.71 9.02 -17.71
N LEU A 45 -6.99 8.55 -16.49
CA LEU A 45 -8.32 8.68 -15.85
C LEU A 45 -8.57 10.06 -15.21
N GLY A 46 -7.50 10.78 -14.85
CA GLY A 46 -7.58 12.11 -14.23
C GLY A 46 -8.33 12.15 -12.89
N THR A 47 -8.92 13.31 -12.57
CA THR A 47 -9.65 13.57 -11.30
C THR A 47 -11.06 13.00 -11.24
N ARG A 48 -11.49 12.17 -12.21
CA ARG A 48 -12.87 11.63 -12.29
C ARG A 48 -13.19 10.57 -11.23
N VAL A 49 -12.25 10.24 -10.36
CA VAL A 49 -12.36 9.14 -9.41
C VAL A 49 -12.80 9.68 -8.04
N ARG A 50 -13.97 9.24 -7.55
CA ARG A 50 -14.45 9.59 -6.20
C ARG A 50 -13.43 9.15 -5.14
N PRO A 51 -12.76 10.07 -4.43
CA PRO A 51 -11.57 9.73 -3.63
C PRO A 51 -11.87 8.83 -2.43
N SER A 52 -13.03 9.02 -1.78
CA SER A 52 -13.28 8.38 -0.47
C SER A 52 -13.56 6.88 -0.55
N TYR A 53 -14.41 6.42 -1.47
CA TYR A 53 -14.77 5.00 -1.57
C TYR A 53 -13.66 4.15 -2.21
N ASN A 54 -13.04 4.66 -3.28
CA ASN A 54 -12.07 3.89 -4.06
C ASN A 54 -10.76 3.65 -3.30
N VAL A 55 -10.41 4.54 -2.35
CA VAL A 55 -9.25 4.36 -1.46
C VAL A 55 -9.45 3.15 -0.54
N PHE A 56 -10.65 2.95 0.02
CA PHE A 56 -10.91 1.80 0.90
C PHE A 56 -10.83 0.47 0.15
N VAL A 57 -11.43 0.40 -1.04
CA VAL A 57 -11.36 -0.79 -1.89
C VAL A 57 -9.91 -1.09 -2.26
N GLY A 58 -9.13 -0.07 -2.59
CA GLY A 58 -7.70 -0.19 -2.91
C GLY A 58 -6.85 -0.72 -1.75
N VAL A 59 -7.04 -0.19 -0.53
CA VAL A 59 -6.28 -0.63 0.65
C VAL A 59 -6.66 -2.06 1.06
N ILE A 60 -7.94 -2.42 0.97
CA ILE A 60 -8.37 -3.80 1.23
C ILE A 60 -7.76 -4.75 0.18
N GLY A 61 -7.81 -4.38 -1.10
CA GLY A 61 -7.16 -5.14 -2.17
C GLY A 61 -5.66 -5.28 -1.96
N PHE A 62 -4.99 -4.23 -1.46
CA PHE A 62 -3.56 -4.25 -1.12
C PHE A 62 -3.29 -5.26 -0.01
N GLY A 63 -4.06 -5.23 1.07
CA GLY A 63 -3.93 -6.17 2.19
C GLY A 63 -4.18 -7.63 1.76
N ILE A 64 -5.18 -7.88 0.92
CA ILE A 64 -5.48 -9.21 0.38
C ILE A 64 -4.32 -9.71 -0.50
N THR A 65 -3.80 -8.87 -1.38
CA THR A 65 -2.68 -9.22 -2.26
C THR A 65 -1.42 -9.51 -1.45
N LEU A 66 -1.16 -8.72 -0.41
CA LEU A 66 -0.04 -8.93 0.51
C LEU A 66 -0.20 -10.23 1.33
N ALA A 67 -1.42 -10.52 1.82
CA ALA A 67 -1.70 -11.77 2.51
C ALA A 67 -1.51 -13.00 1.60
N ALA A 68 -1.96 -12.90 0.34
CA ALA A 68 -1.78 -13.93 -0.67
C ALA A 68 -0.30 -14.15 -1.00
N LEU A 69 0.53 -13.10 -1.00
CA LEU A 69 1.98 -13.22 -1.22
C LEU A 69 2.65 -14.13 -0.18
N GLY A 70 2.21 -14.05 1.08
CA GLY A 70 2.71 -14.91 2.17
C GLY A 70 2.34 -16.40 2.03
N LEU A 71 1.48 -16.77 1.09
CA LEU A 71 1.07 -18.16 0.82
C LEU A 71 1.73 -18.74 -0.44
N VAL A 72 2.49 -17.94 -1.18
CA VAL A 72 3.04 -18.32 -2.48
C VAL A 72 4.52 -18.67 -2.37
N SER A 73 4.89 -19.82 -2.95
CA SER A 73 6.28 -20.29 -3.06
C SER A 73 6.80 -20.30 -4.50
N THR A 74 5.98 -19.95 -5.49
CA THR A 74 6.38 -19.95 -6.90
C THR A 74 6.70 -18.54 -7.40
N VAL A 75 7.84 -18.40 -8.09
CA VAL A 75 8.32 -17.11 -8.63
C VAL A 75 7.30 -16.41 -9.51
N VAL A 76 6.63 -17.15 -10.41
CA VAL A 76 5.66 -16.58 -11.36
C VAL A 76 4.48 -15.94 -10.64
N MET A 77 3.90 -16.62 -9.67
CA MET A 77 2.78 -16.09 -8.91
C MET A 77 3.20 -14.92 -8.01
N ALA A 78 4.41 -14.97 -7.43
CA ALA A 78 4.97 -13.86 -6.66
C ALA A 78 5.15 -12.60 -7.53
N MET A 79 5.61 -12.73 -8.78
CA MET A 79 5.72 -11.61 -9.73
C MET A 79 4.35 -10.99 -10.04
N ILE A 80 3.32 -11.81 -10.28
CA ILE A 80 1.96 -11.31 -10.56
C ILE A 80 1.42 -10.55 -9.35
N LEU A 81 1.54 -11.12 -8.15
CA LEU A 81 1.07 -10.48 -6.93
C LEU A 81 1.84 -9.19 -6.63
N LEU A 82 3.16 -9.16 -6.82
CA LEU A 82 3.96 -7.96 -6.60
C LEU A 82 3.69 -6.87 -7.64
N ALA A 83 3.40 -7.24 -8.89
CA ALA A 83 2.92 -6.28 -9.90
C ALA A 83 1.59 -5.64 -9.46
N CYS A 84 0.61 -6.45 -9.03
CA CYS A 84 -0.65 -5.93 -8.50
C CYS A 84 -0.42 -5.03 -7.27
N LEU A 85 0.44 -5.47 -6.36
CA LEU A 85 0.74 -4.77 -5.11
C LEU A 85 1.44 -3.42 -5.37
N GLY A 86 2.42 -3.39 -6.28
CA GLY A 86 3.09 -2.17 -6.71
C GLY A 86 2.12 -1.18 -7.36
N GLY A 87 1.21 -1.67 -8.20
CA GLY A 87 0.16 -0.85 -8.80
C GLY A 87 -0.78 -0.23 -7.76
N LEU A 88 -1.29 -1.05 -6.83
CA LEU A 88 -2.17 -0.59 -5.74
C LEU A 88 -1.47 0.44 -4.84
N ARG A 89 -0.18 0.23 -4.55
CA ARG A 89 0.63 1.18 -3.76
C ARG A 89 0.73 2.53 -4.43
N VAL A 90 1.01 2.56 -5.75
CA VAL A 90 1.11 3.81 -6.52
C VAL A 90 -0.23 4.54 -6.54
N VAL A 91 -1.34 3.84 -6.79
CA VAL A 91 -2.68 4.45 -6.76
C VAL A 91 -2.96 5.10 -5.41
N PHE A 92 -2.72 4.37 -4.32
CA PHE A 92 -2.94 4.87 -2.97
C PHE A 92 -2.03 6.06 -2.64
N GLY A 93 -0.73 5.95 -2.91
CA GLY A 93 0.26 6.99 -2.63
C GLY A 93 -0.02 8.29 -3.37
N THR A 94 -0.37 8.19 -4.66
CA THR A 94 -0.73 9.35 -5.47
C THR A 94 -2.01 10.00 -4.96
N MET A 95 -3.09 9.23 -4.74
CA MET A 95 -4.35 9.78 -4.20
C MET A 95 -4.15 10.47 -2.85
N ASN A 96 -3.40 9.84 -1.93
CA ASN A 96 -3.16 10.39 -0.61
C ASN A 96 -2.37 11.71 -0.67
N THR A 97 -1.33 11.76 -1.50
CA THR A 97 -0.53 12.98 -1.70
C THR A 97 -1.37 14.10 -2.34
N THR A 98 -2.15 13.78 -3.37
CA THR A 98 -3.04 14.75 -4.03
C THR A 98 -4.12 15.27 -3.08
N MET A 99 -4.72 14.41 -2.26
CA MET A 99 -5.71 14.82 -1.26
C MET A 99 -5.10 15.76 -0.21
N MET A 100 -3.90 15.45 0.28
CA MET A 100 -3.19 16.33 1.21
C MET A 100 -2.82 17.67 0.57
N GLN A 101 -2.41 17.69 -0.70
CA GLN A 101 -2.08 18.92 -1.42
C GLN A 101 -3.29 19.80 -1.72
N THR A 102 -4.43 19.20 -2.03
CA THR A 102 -5.68 19.91 -2.39
C THR A 102 -6.47 20.39 -1.18
N LEU A 103 -6.38 19.71 -0.04
CA LEU A 103 -7.01 20.15 1.22
C LEU A 103 -6.16 21.17 1.99
N SER A 104 -4.87 21.28 1.68
CA SER A 104 -3.98 22.23 2.35
C SER A 104 -4.02 23.59 1.67
N GLU A 105 -4.23 24.64 2.46
CA GLU A 105 -4.01 26.02 2.02
C GLU A 105 -2.55 26.24 1.60
N ASP A 106 -2.33 27.07 0.58
CA ASP A 106 -1.00 27.30 0.00
C ASP A 106 0.04 27.72 1.04
N GLN A 107 -0.36 28.56 2.01
CA GLN A 107 0.51 29.04 3.09
C GLN A 107 0.96 27.94 4.08
N TYR A 108 0.21 26.85 4.21
CA TYR A 108 0.52 25.75 5.12
C TYR A 108 0.99 24.47 4.39
N ARG A 109 0.91 24.42 3.05
CA ARG A 109 1.22 23.23 2.25
C ARG A 109 2.60 22.64 2.58
N GLY A 110 3.62 23.48 2.73
CA GLY A 110 4.97 23.03 3.11
C GLY A 110 5.00 22.32 4.46
N ARG A 111 4.33 22.88 5.48
CA ARG A 111 4.28 22.30 6.84
C ARG A 111 3.50 20.99 6.86
N VAL A 112 2.37 20.93 6.14
CA VAL A 112 1.54 19.73 6.04
C VAL A 112 2.29 18.61 5.31
N MET A 113 3.00 18.93 4.23
CA MET A 113 3.85 17.96 3.52
C MET A 113 5.03 17.49 4.39
N SER A 114 5.65 18.34 5.19
CA SER A 114 6.70 17.91 6.14
C SER A 114 6.18 16.90 7.17
N LEU A 115 4.97 17.12 7.72
CA LEU A 115 4.34 16.15 8.63
C LEU A 115 3.96 14.85 7.90
N HIS A 116 3.51 14.95 6.65
CA HIS A 116 3.27 13.78 5.81
C HIS A 116 4.56 12.95 5.63
N GLN A 117 5.69 13.60 5.36
CA GLN A 117 6.99 12.92 5.23
C GLN A 117 7.48 12.32 6.56
N LEU A 118 7.19 12.95 7.70
CA LEU A 118 7.49 12.35 9.01
C LEU A 118 6.76 11.01 9.22
N THR A 119 5.55 10.89 8.67
CA THR A 119 4.77 9.65 8.72
C THR A 119 5.47 8.52 7.96
N TRP A 120 6.17 8.83 6.85
CA TRP A 120 6.97 7.83 6.14
C TRP A 120 8.11 7.28 7.00
N GLY A 121 8.66 8.08 7.92
CA GLY A 121 9.66 7.64 8.89
C GLY A 121 9.20 6.50 9.80
N SER A 122 7.89 6.38 10.06
CA SER A 122 7.32 5.25 10.82
C SER A 122 7.51 3.89 10.12
N THR A 123 7.76 3.89 8.80
CA THR A 123 8.02 2.68 8.01
C THR A 123 9.26 1.96 8.54
N ALA A 124 10.30 2.68 8.94
CA ALA A 124 11.54 2.10 9.46
C ALA A 124 11.30 1.31 10.76
N ILE A 125 10.48 1.86 11.66
CA ILE A 125 10.07 1.17 12.89
C ILE A 125 9.30 -0.11 12.55
N GLY A 126 8.36 -0.02 11.60
CA GLY A 126 7.61 -1.19 11.12
C GLY A 126 8.51 -2.25 10.49
N SER A 127 9.55 -1.86 9.76
CA SER A 127 10.52 -2.78 9.15
C SER A 127 11.37 -3.49 10.20
N LEU A 128 11.78 -2.80 11.27
CA LEU A 128 12.47 -3.44 12.40
C LEU A 128 11.59 -4.49 13.09
N MET A 129 10.33 -4.13 13.37
CA MET A 129 9.38 -5.08 13.97
C MET A 129 9.14 -6.30 13.08
N MET A 130 9.06 -6.10 11.77
CA MET A 130 8.87 -7.21 10.84
C MET A 130 10.12 -8.07 10.66
N GLY A 131 11.33 -7.49 10.70
CA GLY A 131 12.56 -8.27 10.76
C GLY A 131 12.58 -9.20 11.99
N ALA A 132 12.30 -8.64 13.17
CA ALA A 132 12.24 -9.41 14.41
C ALA A 132 11.17 -10.52 14.39
N LEU A 133 10.00 -10.27 13.81
CA LEU A 133 8.97 -11.29 13.63
C LEU A 133 9.41 -12.37 12.62
N ALA A 134 10.03 -11.97 11.51
CA ALA A 134 10.49 -12.88 10.47
C ALA A 134 11.57 -13.85 10.97
N GLU A 135 12.44 -13.42 11.89
CA GLU A 135 13.41 -14.30 12.55
C GLU A 135 12.74 -15.39 13.40
N GLY A 136 11.61 -15.07 14.05
CA GLY A 136 10.94 -16.00 14.96
C GLY A 136 9.97 -16.98 14.28
N ILE A 137 9.16 -16.49 13.35
CA ILE A 137 8.07 -17.27 12.71
C ILE A 137 8.25 -17.47 11.20
N GLY A 138 9.33 -16.94 10.62
CA GLY A 138 9.63 -17.03 9.19
C GLY A 138 9.05 -15.88 8.36
N VAL A 139 9.68 -15.64 7.21
CA VAL A 139 9.37 -14.52 6.30
C VAL A 139 7.96 -14.62 5.72
N SER A 140 7.59 -15.79 5.19
CA SER A 140 6.30 -15.99 4.51
C SER A 140 5.11 -15.76 5.43
N LEU A 141 5.16 -16.32 6.65
CA LEU A 141 4.13 -16.12 7.68
C LEU A 141 4.06 -14.66 8.13
N THR A 142 5.20 -14.00 8.31
CA THR A 142 5.25 -12.58 8.70
C THR A 142 4.58 -11.69 7.65
N ILE A 143 4.87 -11.90 6.36
CA ILE A 143 4.22 -11.18 5.26
C ILE A 143 2.71 -11.44 5.25
N GLY A 144 2.31 -12.71 5.39
CA GLY A 144 0.89 -13.11 5.43
C GLY A 144 0.11 -12.43 6.57
N ILE A 145 0.64 -12.50 7.80
CA ILE A 145 0.05 -11.87 8.99
C ILE A 145 -0.05 -10.35 8.81
N CYS A 146 0.98 -9.71 8.26
CA CYS A 146 0.96 -8.28 7.98
C CYS A 146 -0.17 -7.91 7.01
N GLY A 147 -0.35 -8.69 5.94
CA GLY A 147 -1.47 -8.55 5.01
C GLY A 147 -2.83 -8.64 5.72
N ILE A 148 -3.01 -9.63 6.59
CA ILE A 148 -4.25 -9.80 7.38
C ILE A 148 -4.50 -8.59 8.29
N ILE A 149 -3.47 -8.10 8.99
CA ILE A 149 -3.57 -6.92 9.86
C ILE A 149 -4.01 -5.69 9.05
N VAL A 150 -3.46 -5.50 7.84
CA VAL A 150 -3.85 -4.40 6.95
C VAL A 150 -5.31 -4.52 6.54
N VAL A 151 -5.79 -5.71 6.16
CA VAL A 151 -7.20 -5.93 5.80
C VAL A 151 -8.13 -5.65 6.97
N LEU A 152 -7.81 -6.15 8.17
CA LEU A 152 -8.63 -5.94 9.37
C LEU A 152 -8.70 -4.46 9.74
N PHE A 153 -7.54 -3.78 9.74
CA PHE A 153 -7.48 -2.36 10.04
C PHE A 153 -8.28 -1.55 9.02
N ALA A 154 -8.04 -1.76 7.72
CA ALA A 154 -8.74 -1.05 6.65
C ALA A 154 -10.27 -1.27 6.71
N SER A 155 -10.70 -2.52 6.96
CA SER A 155 -12.12 -2.85 7.09
C SER A 155 -12.74 -2.21 8.32
N SER A 156 -12.04 -2.19 9.46
CA SER A 156 -12.53 -1.55 10.69
C SER A 156 -12.73 -0.04 10.52
N VAL A 157 -11.78 0.64 9.85
CA VAL A 157 -11.86 2.07 9.56
C VAL A 157 -12.97 2.34 8.55
N ALA A 158 -13.09 1.52 7.50
CA ALA A 158 -14.17 1.64 6.53
C ALA A 158 -15.55 1.55 7.21
N ILE A 159 -15.76 0.52 8.04
CA ILE A 159 -17.02 0.32 8.78
C ILE A 159 -17.30 1.51 9.72
N TRP A 160 -16.29 1.99 10.44
CA TRP A 160 -16.42 3.15 11.32
C TRP A 160 -16.83 4.42 10.54
N MET A 161 -16.20 4.67 9.39
CA MET A 161 -16.54 5.82 8.54
C MET A 161 -17.93 5.72 7.92
N PHE A 162 -18.35 4.52 7.49
CA PHE A 162 -19.72 4.30 6.99
C PHE A 162 -20.76 4.50 8.10
N ARG A 163 -20.49 4.04 9.32
CA ARG A 163 -21.37 4.25 10.48
C ARG A 163 -21.48 5.71 10.88
N ASN A 164 -20.41 6.49 10.77
CA ASN A 164 -20.39 7.90 11.15
C ASN A 164 -20.79 8.87 10.01
N GLY A 165 -21.22 8.38 8.84
CA GLY A 165 -21.84 9.20 7.80
C GLY A 165 -20.91 10.18 7.05
N TYR A 166 -19.59 10.11 7.26
CA TYR A 166 -18.61 11.02 6.66
C TYR A 166 -18.57 10.97 5.12
N VAL A 167 -19.02 9.86 4.52
CA VAL A 167 -19.06 9.69 3.06
C VAL A 167 -20.20 10.49 2.40
N ASN A 168 -21.19 10.99 3.17
CA ASN A 168 -22.40 11.60 2.61
C ASN A 168 -22.53 13.12 2.81
N SER A 169 -21.62 13.79 3.55
CA SER A 169 -21.84 15.19 3.99
C SER A 169 -21.12 16.30 3.19
N ARG A 170 -20.37 15.97 2.13
CA ARG A 170 -19.61 17.00 1.36
C ARG A 170 -20.17 17.34 -0.02
N SER A 171 -21.40 16.93 -0.35
CA SER A 171 -22.07 17.36 -1.58
C SER A 171 -22.93 18.63 -1.43
N VAL A 172 -22.85 19.36 -0.31
CA VAL A 172 -23.79 20.47 0.00
C VAL A 172 -23.11 21.82 0.25
N SER A 173 -21.80 21.98 0.04
CA SER A 173 -21.13 23.27 0.29
C SER A 173 -20.27 23.76 -0.88
N VAL A 174 -20.78 23.63 -2.11
CA VAL A 174 -20.30 24.39 -3.27
C VAL A 174 -21.52 25.08 -3.90
N GLU A 175 -22.23 25.86 -3.10
CA GLU A 175 -23.16 26.88 -3.55
C GLU A 175 -23.46 27.74 -2.32
N GLU A 176 -22.65 28.79 -2.14
CA GLU A 176 -23.06 30.16 -1.75
C GLU A 176 -21.86 31.10 -1.87
#